data_AF-A0A956IV40-F1
#
_entry.id   AF-A0A956IV40-F1
#
_cell.length_a   1.000
_cell.length_b   1.000
_cell.length_c   1.000
_cell.angle_alpha   90.00
_cell.angle_beta   90.00
_cell.angle_gamma   90.00
#
_symmetry.space_group_name_H-M   'P 1'
#
loop_
_entity.id
_entity.type
_entity.pdbx_description
1 polymer ?
#
loop_
_entity_poly.entity_id
_entity_poly.type
_entity_poly.pdbx_seq_one_letter_code
_entity_poly.pdbx_strand_id
1 'polypeptide(L)'
;EATRKRIAGAIPSDRLRIVPPSDSSPFKSDALLVELPSVIAERYGYAYVELEAGYDNGLARIHEGASSRVRSRRAGVTWETSLTFGDGAAPLAHANAGETFDRGTSVWEVVRHLAKATGLVSGNINRKTWESMDTFGGGFMGDQYLGASFVAAGDPLDLLAQLVSIYGIRVFVDQGEIWMIGRTGYLADPIVDLGVPRAEPEDTEDGILVEVDHNPLLRPGVRARVSSYRTSDVWFVDAVRFAGDTDSSLACLVDLVPIAAGLGGA
;
A
#
# COMPACT_ATOMS: atom_id res chain seq x y z
N GLU A 1 12.13 -0.19 -5.53
CA GLU A 1 11.07 -0.27 -6.56
C GLU A 1 9.74 -0.34 -5.82
N ALA A 2 9.01 0.77 -5.75
CA ALA A 2 7.77 0.84 -4.97
C ALA A 2 6.72 -0.14 -5.52
N THR A 3 6.16 -0.99 -4.65
CA THR A 3 5.14 -2.00 -4.98
C THR A 3 3.92 -1.34 -5.61
N ARG A 4 3.91 -1.25 -6.95
CA ARG A 4 2.77 -0.74 -7.72
C ARG A 4 1.71 -1.84 -7.78
N LYS A 5 0.60 -1.67 -7.06
CA LYS A 5 -0.64 -2.41 -7.33
C LYS A 5 -1.05 -2.13 -8.77
N ARG A 6 -0.92 -3.12 -9.64
CA ARG A 6 -1.30 -3.03 -11.05
C ARG A 6 -2.59 -3.81 -11.23
N ILE A 7 -3.71 -3.10 -11.28
CA ILE A 7 -5.01 -3.69 -11.61
C ILE A 7 -5.10 -3.68 -13.14
N ALA A 8 -5.05 -4.86 -13.75
CA ALA A 8 -5.22 -5.04 -15.19
C ALA A 8 -6.54 -5.79 -15.42
N GLY A 9 -7.52 -5.11 -16.03
CA GLY A 9 -8.80 -5.68 -16.40
C GLY A 9 -9.67 -4.63 -17.09
N ALA A 10 -10.42 -5.04 -18.11
CA ALA A 10 -11.50 -4.23 -18.68
C ALA A 10 -12.66 -4.27 -17.69
N ILE A 11 -13.06 -3.13 -17.13
CA ILE A 11 -14.21 -3.04 -16.21
C ILE A 11 -15.41 -2.56 -17.03
N PRO A 12 -16.49 -3.33 -17.15
CA PRO A 12 -17.74 -2.88 -17.74
C PRO A 12 -18.34 -1.69 -16.99
N SER A 13 -18.95 -0.77 -17.75
CA SER A 13 -19.45 0.51 -17.26
C SER A 13 -20.56 0.41 -16.19
N ASP A 14 -21.15 -0.76 -16.02
CA ASP A 14 -22.20 -1.07 -15.03
C ASP A 14 -21.64 -1.53 -13.67
N ARG A 15 -20.36 -1.94 -13.62
CA ARG A 15 -19.64 -2.29 -12.37
C ARG A 15 -18.61 -1.24 -11.94
N LEU A 16 -18.29 -0.29 -12.81
CA LEU A 16 -17.57 0.93 -12.45
C LEU A 16 -18.57 1.97 -11.91
N ARG A 17 -18.73 2.04 -10.59
CA ARG A 17 -19.54 3.10 -10.00
C ARG A 17 -18.69 4.36 -9.85
N ILE A 18 -18.78 5.28 -10.82
CA ILE A 18 -18.39 6.66 -10.60
C ILE A 18 -19.43 7.23 -9.63
N VAL A 19 -19.12 7.28 -8.35
CA VAL A 19 -20.05 7.74 -7.31
C VAL A 19 -20.13 9.27 -7.34
N PRO A 20 -21.27 9.89 -7.73
CA PRO A 20 -21.53 11.29 -7.40
C PRO A 20 -21.79 11.40 -5.88
N PRO A 21 -21.43 12.54 -5.25
CA PRO A 21 -21.40 12.67 -3.80
C PRO A 21 -22.77 12.37 -3.17
N SER A 22 -22.79 11.53 -2.12
CA SER A 22 -23.97 11.34 -1.27
C SER A 22 -23.96 12.38 -0.15
N ASP A 23 -25.05 13.15 -0.08
CA ASP A 23 -25.19 14.38 0.72
C ASP A 23 -25.52 14.12 2.21
N SER A 24 -25.07 12.99 2.78
CA SER A 24 -25.49 12.57 4.12
C SER A 24 -24.32 12.10 4.99
N SER A 25 -23.53 13.06 5.48
CA SER A 25 -22.71 12.88 6.69
C SER A 25 -23.25 13.79 7.81
N PRO A 26 -23.55 13.24 9.01
CA PRO A 26 -24.09 14.03 10.13
C PRO A 26 -23.02 14.77 10.96
N PHE A 27 -21.76 14.84 10.51
CA PHE A 27 -20.72 15.58 11.23
C PHE A 27 -20.68 17.06 10.85
N LYS A 28 -21.45 17.87 11.60
CA LYS A 28 -21.19 19.31 11.73
C LYS A 28 -20.09 19.54 12.77
N SER A 29 -18.91 19.94 12.31
CA SER A 29 -17.97 20.73 13.10
C SER A 29 -17.26 21.72 12.19
N ASP A 30 -17.38 23.00 12.52
CA ASP A 30 -16.93 24.13 11.75
C ASP A 30 -15.41 24.18 11.54
N ALA A 31 -15.05 24.63 10.32
CA ALA A 31 -13.78 25.26 9.92
C ALA A 31 -12.53 24.38 9.69
N LEU A 32 -12.57 23.60 8.60
CA LEU A 32 -11.73 23.87 7.42
C LEU A 32 -12.41 23.18 6.23
N LEU A 33 -12.84 23.94 5.22
CA LEU A 33 -13.45 23.41 3.99
C LEU A 33 -12.40 22.54 3.27
N VAL A 34 -12.37 21.25 3.59
CA VAL A 34 -11.70 20.23 2.79
C VAL A 34 -12.55 20.09 1.53
N GLU A 35 -12.12 20.71 0.43
CA GLU A 35 -12.76 20.50 -0.87
C GLU A 35 -12.84 18.99 -1.14
N LEU A 36 -14.04 18.51 -1.48
CA LEU A 36 -14.27 17.08 -1.75
C LEU A 36 -13.28 16.59 -2.84
N PRO A 37 -12.75 15.35 -2.75
CA PRO A 37 -11.82 14.80 -3.73
C PRO A 37 -12.28 14.90 -5.20
N SER A 38 -13.59 14.90 -5.42
CA SER A 38 -14.23 15.07 -6.75
C SER A 38 -14.12 16.49 -7.32
N VAL A 39 -14.17 17.53 -6.48
CA VAL A 39 -14.01 18.94 -6.89
C VAL A 39 -12.55 19.22 -7.28
N ILE A 40 -11.61 18.57 -6.60
CA ILE A 40 -10.18 18.58 -6.93
C ILE A 40 -9.93 17.82 -8.24
N ALA A 41 -10.55 16.64 -8.42
CA ALA A 41 -10.44 15.83 -9.63
C ALA A 41 -10.79 16.60 -10.92
N GLU A 42 -11.95 17.28 -10.95
CA GLU A 42 -12.37 18.09 -12.11
C GLU A 42 -11.43 19.26 -12.40
N ARG A 43 -10.84 19.86 -11.35
CA ARG A 43 -9.99 21.04 -11.47
C ARG A 43 -8.56 20.73 -11.92
N TYR A 44 -8.03 19.56 -11.54
CA TYR A 44 -6.64 19.18 -11.79
C TYR A 44 -6.46 18.12 -12.88
N GLY A 45 -7.53 17.65 -13.52
CA GLY A 45 -7.47 16.74 -14.66
C GLY A 45 -7.12 15.30 -14.29
N TYR A 46 -7.40 14.91 -13.04
CA TYR A 46 -7.27 13.53 -12.57
C TYR A 46 -8.66 12.97 -12.25
N ALA A 47 -8.92 11.70 -12.53
CA ALA A 47 -10.12 11.02 -12.09
C ALA A 47 -9.89 10.41 -10.70
N TYR A 48 -10.78 10.65 -9.74
CA TYR A 48 -10.80 9.89 -8.49
C TYR A 48 -11.63 8.62 -8.72
N VAL A 49 -11.11 7.48 -8.26
CA VAL A 49 -11.77 6.17 -8.43
C VAL A 49 -11.77 5.41 -7.13
N GLU A 50 -12.96 4.91 -6.81
CA GLU A 50 -13.18 3.87 -5.83
C GLU A 50 -13.52 2.58 -6.59
N LEU A 51 -12.75 1.54 -6.34
CA LEU A 51 -12.95 0.23 -6.95
C LEU A 51 -13.38 -0.75 -5.87
N GLU A 52 -14.58 -1.30 -6.05
CA GLU A 52 -15.12 -2.36 -5.24
C GLU A 52 -15.25 -3.64 -6.07
N ALA A 53 -14.96 -4.78 -5.46
CA ALA A 53 -15.35 -6.06 -6.02
C ALA A 53 -15.66 -7.06 -4.91
N GLY A 54 -16.35 -8.12 -5.28
CA GLY A 54 -16.79 -9.14 -4.34
C GLY A 54 -17.71 -10.15 -5.02
N TYR A 55 -18.14 -11.12 -4.24
CA TYR A 55 -19.09 -12.14 -4.68
C TYR A 55 -20.51 -11.75 -4.28
N ASP A 56 -21.50 -12.59 -4.59
CA ASP A 56 -22.93 -12.34 -4.33
C ASP A 56 -23.24 -11.92 -2.87
N ASN A 57 -22.35 -12.25 -1.94
CA ASN A 57 -22.49 -12.02 -0.50
C ASN A 57 -22.02 -10.63 -0.03
N GLY A 58 -21.50 -9.80 -0.93
CA GLY A 58 -21.09 -8.43 -0.62
C GLY A 58 -19.96 -7.92 -1.50
N LEU A 59 -19.96 -6.62 -1.73
CA LEU A 59 -18.86 -5.90 -2.35
C LEU A 59 -17.89 -5.44 -1.26
N ALA A 60 -16.60 -5.50 -1.55
CA ALA A 60 -15.56 -4.95 -0.71
C ALA A 60 -14.67 -4.02 -1.52
N ARG A 61 -14.23 -2.95 -0.88
CA ARG A 61 -13.35 -1.97 -1.52
C ARG A 61 -11.94 -2.55 -1.70
N ILE A 62 -11.49 -2.63 -2.94
CA ILE A 62 -10.16 -3.12 -3.34
C ILE A 62 -9.17 -1.97 -3.42
N HIS A 63 -9.62 -0.82 -3.91
CA HIS A 63 -8.74 0.32 -4.17
C HIS A 63 -9.52 1.64 -4.07
N GLU A 64 -8.83 2.68 -3.62
CA GLU A 64 -9.32 4.05 -3.61
C GLU A 64 -8.15 4.98 -3.93
N GLY A 65 -8.27 5.81 -4.96
CA GLY A 65 -7.19 6.68 -5.34
C GLY A 65 -7.44 7.57 -6.54
N ALA A 66 -6.45 8.42 -6.83
CA ALA A 66 -6.48 9.31 -7.98
C ALA A 66 -5.78 8.67 -9.19
N SER A 67 -6.23 9.02 -10.39
CA SER A 67 -5.60 8.59 -11.63
C SER A 67 -4.24 9.26 -11.77
N SER A 68 -3.21 8.48 -12.04
CA SER A 68 -1.91 8.99 -12.49
C SER A 68 -1.81 9.07 -14.00
N ARG A 69 -2.58 8.24 -14.72
CA ARG A 69 -2.55 8.17 -16.18
C ARG A 69 -3.86 7.71 -16.77
N VAL A 70 -4.32 8.41 -17.81
CA VAL A 70 -5.46 8.02 -18.64
C VAL A 70 -5.00 7.93 -20.09
N ARG A 71 -5.25 6.80 -20.75
CA ARG A 71 -4.90 6.58 -22.15
C ARG A 71 -6.04 5.91 -22.89
N SER A 72 -6.55 6.55 -23.94
CA SER A 72 -7.51 5.95 -24.85
C SER A 72 -6.83 5.65 -26.18
N ARG A 73 -7.02 4.43 -26.69
CA ARG A 73 -6.55 4.01 -28.01
C ARG A 73 -7.66 3.31 -28.76
N ARG A 74 -7.63 3.41 -30.09
CA ARG A 74 -8.54 2.65 -30.96
C ARG A 74 -8.00 1.24 -31.16
N ALA A 75 -8.82 0.24 -30.91
CA ALA A 75 -8.53 -1.18 -31.10
C ALA A 75 -9.51 -1.76 -32.13
N GLY A 76 -9.21 -1.59 -33.41
CA GLY A 76 -10.13 -1.94 -34.51
C GLY A 76 -11.39 -1.06 -34.51
N VAL A 77 -12.54 -1.67 -34.26
CA VAL A 77 -13.84 -0.98 -34.19
C VAL A 77 -14.19 -0.49 -32.78
N THR A 78 -13.44 -0.89 -31.76
CA THR A 78 -13.67 -0.50 -30.37
C THR A 78 -12.66 0.55 -29.91
N TRP A 79 -13.01 1.24 -28.83
CA TRP A 79 -12.08 2.09 -28.08
C TRP A 79 -11.70 1.36 -26.79
N GLU A 80 -10.40 1.29 -26.53
CA GLU A 80 -9.85 0.81 -25.26
C GLU A 80 -9.36 2.01 -24.46
N THR A 81 -9.86 2.16 -23.23
CA THR A 81 -9.36 3.17 -22.29
C THR A 81 -8.66 2.47 -21.14
N SER A 82 -7.37 2.72 -20.99
CA SER A 82 -6.56 2.26 -19.86
C SER A 82 -6.43 3.39 -18.85
N LEU A 83 -6.86 3.12 -17.64
CA LEU A 83 -6.73 4.01 -16.49
C LEU A 83 -5.70 3.41 -15.53
N THR A 84 -4.76 4.22 -15.06
CA THR A 84 -3.80 3.84 -14.01
C THR A 84 -4.04 4.73 -12.81
N PHE A 85 -4.26 4.10 -11.67
CA PHE A 85 -4.50 4.76 -10.38
C PHE A 85 -3.42 4.34 -9.40
N GLY A 86 -3.24 5.12 -8.34
CA GLY A 86 -2.35 4.77 -7.25
C GLY A 86 -2.92 5.28 -5.93
N ASP A 87 -2.72 4.50 -4.88
CA ASP A 87 -3.01 4.90 -3.51
C ASP A 87 -2.12 6.12 -3.23
N GLY A 88 -2.73 7.28 -2.97
CA GLY A 88 -1.96 8.51 -2.75
C GLY A 88 -1.30 9.12 -4.00
N ALA A 89 -1.72 8.75 -5.22
CA ALA A 89 -1.11 9.28 -6.45
C ALA A 89 -1.15 10.81 -6.57
N ALA A 90 -2.26 11.44 -6.17
CA ALA A 90 -2.41 12.89 -6.20
C ALA A 90 -1.42 13.64 -5.27
N PRO A 91 -1.35 13.33 -3.96
CA PRO A 91 -0.39 13.99 -3.09
C PRO A 91 1.07 13.68 -3.49
N LEU A 92 1.37 12.45 -3.91
CA LEU A 92 2.72 12.07 -4.34
C LEU A 92 3.18 12.76 -5.63
N ALA A 93 2.28 13.06 -6.58
CA ALA A 93 2.63 13.70 -7.85
C ALA A 93 3.27 15.09 -7.68
N HIS A 94 2.99 15.76 -6.56
CA HIS A 94 3.50 17.08 -6.24
C HIS A 94 4.42 17.09 -5.00
N ALA A 95 4.67 15.92 -4.42
CA ALA A 95 5.49 15.78 -3.23
C ALA A 95 6.96 16.04 -3.57
N ASN A 96 7.59 16.92 -2.80
CA ASN A 96 9.00 17.21 -2.93
C ASN A 96 9.57 17.56 -1.55
N ALA A 97 10.58 16.82 -1.12
CA ALA A 97 11.35 17.15 0.07
C ALA A 97 12.33 18.29 -0.22
N GLY A 98 12.54 19.14 0.77
CA GLY A 98 13.47 20.26 0.67
C GLY A 98 13.86 20.77 2.06
N GLU A 99 14.68 20.01 2.78
CA GLU A 99 15.20 20.41 4.09
C GLU A 99 16.61 19.86 4.32
N THR A 100 17.43 20.64 5.02
CA THR A 100 18.77 20.23 5.47
C THR A 100 18.73 19.99 6.96
N PHE A 101 19.20 18.81 7.37
CA PHE A 101 19.33 18.39 8.75
C PHE A 101 20.80 18.40 9.15
N ASP A 102 21.08 18.95 10.33
CA ASP A 102 22.43 19.02 10.86
C ASP A 102 22.89 17.66 11.41
N ARG A 103 24.21 17.54 11.56
CA ARG A 103 24.79 16.43 12.31
C ARG A 103 24.20 16.37 13.72
N GLY A 104 23.83 15.18 14.17
CA GLY A 104 23.23 14.96 15.49
C GLY A 104 21.71 15.12 15.51
N THR A 105 21.06 15.49 14.40
CA THR A 105 19.60 15.39 14.28
C THR A 105 19.15 13.93 14.38
N SER A 106 18.03 13.69 15.06
CA SER A 106 17.47 12.33 15.18
C SER A 106 16.95 11.82 13.84
N VAL A 107 17.17 10.55 13.53
CA VAL A 107 16.66 9.93 12.30
C VAL A 107 15.13 9.94 12.28
N TRP A 108 14.49 9.79 13.43
CA TRP A 108 13.04 9.93 13.57
C TRP A 108 12.52 11.30 13.10
N GLU A 109 13.28 12.38 13.36
CA GLU A 109 12.89 13.71 12.91
C GLU A 109 12.90 13.83 11.39
N VAL A 110 13.90 13.23 10.74
CA VAL A 110 13.98 13.14 9.26
C VAL A 110 12.83 12.29 8.71
N VAL A 111 12.56 11.13 9.32
CA VAL A 111 11.43 10.25 8.94
C VAL A 111 10.10 11.00 9.01
N ARG A 112 9.85 11.71 10.11
CA ARG A 112 8.65 12.52 10.30
C ARG A 112 8.54 13.63 9.25
N HIS A 113 9.65 14.30 8.94
CA HIS A 113 9.68 15.33 7.89
C HIS A 113 9.32 14.72 6.53
N LEU A 114 10.00 13.65 6.13
CA LEU A 114 9.78 12.99 4.83
C LEU A 114 8.35 12.46 4.71
N ALA A 115 7.84 11.79 5.75
CA ALA A 115 6.46 11.32 5.79
C ALA A 115 5.47 12.49 5.61
N LYS A 116 5.69 13.63 6.26
CA LYS A 116 4.86 14.83 6.09
C LYS A 116 4.99 15.42 4.67
N ALA A 117 6.18 15.43 4.09
CA ALA A 117 6.45 15.96 2.76
C ALA A 117 5.76 15.17 1.64
N THR A 118 5.39 13.90 1.88
CA THR A 118 4.60 13.11 0.92
C THR A 118 3.16 13.63 0.72
N GLY A 119 2.61 14.36 1.69
CA GLY A 119 1.19 14.74 1.72
C GLY A 119 0.22 13.57 2.01
N LEU A 120 0.73 12.37 2.31
CA LEU A 120 -0.07 11.20 2.67
C LEU A 120 -0.45 11.21 4.15
N VAL A 121 -1.50 10.44 4.47
CA VAL A 121 -1.91 10.23 5.87
C VAL A 121 -0.88 9.33 6.55
N SER A 122 -0.59 9.59 7.83
CA SER A 122 0.29 8.74 8.63
C SER A 122 -0.51 7.54 9.14
N GLY A 123 -0.36 6.38 8.51
CA GLY A 123 -1.04 5.15 8.94
C GLY A 123 -0.51 4.70 10.30
N ASN A 124 0.62 4.00 10.32
CA ASN A 124 1.31 3.64 11.56
C ASN A 124 2.61 4.45 11.82
N ILE A 125 2.88 5.50 11.04
CA ILE A 125 4.05 6.37 11.27
C ILE A 125 3.81 7.27 12.49
N ASN A 126 4.20 6.77 13.66
CA ASN A 126 4.22 7.53 14.90
C ASN A 126 5.40 7.11 15.78
N ARG A 127 5.68 7.92 16.81
CA ARG A 127 6.83 7.71 17.69
C ARG A 127 6.80 6.38 18.43
N LYS A 128 5.62 5.93 18.88
CA LYS A 128 5.49 4.63 19.57
C LYS A 128 5.80 3.48 18.62
N THR A 129 5.31 3.54 17.38
CA THR A 129 5.60 2.54 16.36
C THR A 129 7.09 2.51 16.02
N TRP A 130 7.71 3.69 15.86
CA TRP A 130 9.16 3.81 15.66
C TRP A 130 9.96 3.18 16.81
N GLU A 131 9.63 3.51 18.06
CA GLU A 131 10.27 2.94 19.25
C GLU A 131 9.99 1.44 19.39
N SER A 132 8.83 0.95 18.96
CA SER A 132 8.50 -0.48 18.98
C SER A 132 9.26 -1.28 17.92
N MET A 133 9.64 -0.66 16.81
CA MET A 133 10.45 -1.31 15.77
C MET A 133 11.86 -1.64 16.26
N ASP A 134 12.35 -0.88 17.24
CA ASP A 134 13.55 -1.21 18.02
C ASP A 134 13.37 -2.49 18.86
N THR A 135 12.19 -2.65 19.45
CA THR A 135 11.93 -3.76 20.39
C THR A 135 11.60 -5.08 19.68
N PHE A 136 10.85 -5.05 18.58
CA PHE A 136 10.29 -6.25 17.94
C PHE A 136 11.02 -6.69 16.66
N GLY A 137 11.88 -5.85 16.09
CA GLY A 137 12.56 -6.06 14.80
C GLY A 137 13.98 -6.64 14.87
N GLY A 138 14.50 -6.85 16.09
CA GLY A 138 15.94 -6.83 16.35
C GLY A 138 16.39 -5.37 16.37
N GLY A 139 16.87 -4.90 17.52
CA GLY A 139 17.20 -3.48 17.77
C GLY A 139 17.83 -2.77 16.58
N PHE A 140 17.51 -1.48 16.42
CA PHE A 140 18.09 -0.64 15.38
C PHE A 140 19.60 -0.88 15.34
N MET A 141 20.10 -1.60 14.31
CA MET A 141 21.54 -1.75 14.10
C MET A 141 22.05 -0.43 13.51
N GLY A 142 22.26 0.56 14.37
CA GLY A 142 22.79 1.86 13.96
C GLY A 142 22.48 2.99 14.91
N ASP A 143 23.21 4.09 14.74
CA ASP A 143 22.95 5.33 15.47
C ASP A 143 21.56 5.87 15.10
N GLN A 144 20.78 6.28 16.12
CA GLN A 144 19.50 6.96 15.94
C GLN A 144 19.66 8.45 15.60
N TYR A 145 20.90 8.88 15.36
CA TYR A 145 21.29 10.25 15.08
C TYR A 145 22.18 10.30 13.84
N LEU A 146 22.04 11.35 13.05
CA LEU A 146 22.84 11.52 11.85
C LEU A 146 24.32 11.78 12.20
N GLY A 147 25.22 10.95 11.68
CA GLY A 147 26.67 11.12 11.83
C GLY A 147 27.25 12.32 11.07
N ALA A 148 26.53 12.82 10.07
CA ALA A 148 26.85 13.99 9.25
C ALA A 148 25.56 14.72 8.87
N SER A 149 25.67 15.95 8.32
CA SER A 149 24.50 16.65 7.81
C SER A 149 23.85 15.87 6.65
N PHE A 150 22.51 15.88 6.60
CA PHE A 150 21.72 15.19 5.59
C PHE A 150 20.84 16.20 4.85
N VAL A 151 20.80 16.12 3.53
CA VAL A 151 19.96 16.99 2.70
C VAL A 151 18.86 16.13 2.09
N ALA A 152 17.62 16.35 2.52
CA ALA A 152 16.43 15.75 1.94
C ALA A 152 15.98 16.57 0.73
N ALA A 153 16.29 16.09 -0.48
CA ALA A 153 15.92 16.74 -1.74
C ALA A 153 15.38 15.74 -2.75
N GLY A 154 14.20 16.02 -3.33
CA GLY A 154 13.56 15.16 -4.32
C GLY A 154 12.36 14.39 -3.77
N ASP A 155 12.13 13.18 -4.30
CA ASP A 155 10.97 12.36 -3.93
C ASP A 155 11.03 11.92 -2.45
N PRO A 156 10.12 12.41 -1.59
CA PRO A 156 10.16 12.12 -0.16
C PRO A 156 9.87 10.65 0.16
N LEU A 157 9.08 9.94 -0.65
CA LEU A 157 8.76 8.54 -0.41
C LEU A 157 9.96 7.64 -0.71
N ASP A 158 10.66 7.91 -1.81
CA ASP A 158 11.89 7.19 -2.16
C ASP A 158 13.00 7.46 -1.13
N LEU A 159 13.17 8.71 -0.71
CA LEU A 159 14.13 9.07 0.34
C LEU A 159 13.78 8.40 1.67
N LEU A 160 12.49 8.37 2.03
CA LEU A 160 12.01 7.71 3.25
C LEU A 160 12.33 6.21 3.19
N ALA A 161 11.96 5.54 2.09
CA ALA A 161 12.21 4.11 1.90
C ALA A 161 13.71 3.79 1.98
N GLN A 162 14.56 4.59 1.33
CA GLN A 162 16.01 4.43 1.40
C GLN A 162 16.54 4.59 2.82
N LEU A 163 16.14 5.66 3.51
CA LEU A 163 16.58 5.95 4.88
C LEU A 163 16.23 4.81 5.85
N VAL A 164 14.98 4.33 5.80
CA VAL A 164 14.52 3.32 6.76
C VAL A 164 14.93 1.89 6.38
N SER A 165 15.28 1.65 5.12
CA SER A 165 15.80 0.34 4.66
C SER A 165 17.09 -0.08 5.37
N ILE A 166 17.92 0.88 5.78
CA ILE A 166 19.15 0.64 6.56
C ILE A 166 18.83 -0.05 7.89
N TYR A 167 17.65 0.23 8.45
CA TYR A 167 17.14 -0.36 9.69
C TYR A 167 16.31 -1.63 9.44
N GLY A 168 16.29 -2.14 8.21
CA GLY A 168 15.45 -3.26 7.81
C GLY A 168 13.95 -2.95 7.88
N ILE A 169 13.57 -1.68 7.87
CA ILE A 169 12.17 -1.25 7.82
C ILE A 169 11.77 -1.10 6.36
N ARG A 170 10.59 -1.62 6.01
CA ARG A 170 9.93 -1.42 4.72
C ARG A 170 8.84 -0.37 4.83
N VAL A 171 8.64 0.37 3.75
CA VAL A 171 7.60 1.39 3.62
C VAL A 171 6.71 1.02 2.44
N PHE A 172 5.41 1.16 2.62
CA PHE A 172 4.46 1.04 1.53
C PHE A 172 3.29 2.01 1.74
N VAL A 173 2.52 2.21 0.68
CA VAL A 173 1.33 3.05 0.69
C VAL A 173 0.12 2.15 0.48
N ASP A 174 -0.88 2.29 1.34
CA ASP A 174 -2.15 1.57 1.23
C ASP A 174 -3.27 2.52 1.64
N GLN A 175 -4.29 2.65 0.80
CA GLN A 175 -5.45 3.51 1.03
C GLN A 175 -5.09 4.99 1.33
N GLY A 176 -4.04 5.51 0.69
CA GLY A 176 -3.57 6.88 0.90
C GLY A 176 -2.80 7.11 2.20
N GLU A 177 -2.52 6.05 2.95
CA GLU A 177 -1.74 6.09 4.19
C GLU A 177 -0.35 5.49 3.98
N ILE A 178 0.65 6.04 4.67
CA ILE A 178 1.99 5.44 4.74
C ILE A 178 2.07 4.48 5.91
N TRP A 179 2.58 3.29 5.61
CA TRP A 179 2.82 2.23 6.57
C TRP A 179 4.31 1.88 6.61
N MET A 180 4.81 1.62 7.82
CA MET A 180 6.14 1.10 8.08
C MET A 180 6.05 -0.30 8.70
N ILE A 181 6.93 -1.19 8.27
CA ILE A 181 7.00 -2.57 8.77
C ILE A 181 8.45 -2.90 9.09
N GLY A 182 8.72 -3.32 10.33
CA GLY A 182 10.05 -3.77 10.72
C GLY A 182 10.47 -5.07 10.03
N ARG A 183 11.74 -5.43 10.18
CA ARG A 183 12.35 -6.59 9.50
C ARG A 183 11.62 -7.93 9.73
N THR A 184 11.14 -8.15 10.95
CA THR A 184 10.38 -9.34 11.37
C THR A 184 8.87 -9.06 11.48
N GLY A 185 8.48 -7.81 11.25
CA GLY A 185 7.20 -7.28 11.66
C GLY A 185 6.09 -7.55 10.67
N TYR A 186 4.87 -7.42 11.17
CA TYR A 186 3.63 -7.45 10.41
C TYR A 186 2.71 -6.37 10.98
N LEU A 187 1.73 -5.91 10.20
CA LEU A 187 0.63 -5.12 10.74
C LEU A 187 -0.08 -5.97 11.79
N ALA A 188 -0.38 -5.42 12.97
CA ALA A 188 -0.94 -6.14 14.13
C ALA A 188 -2.33 -6.75 13.91
N ASP A 189 -2.77 -6.86 12.67
CA ASP A 189 -4.02 -7.46 12.24
C ASP A 189 -4.04 -8.98 12.52
N PRO A 190 -5.26 -9.56 12.59
CA PRO A 190 -5.46 -11.01 12.62
C PRO A 190 -4.77 -11.70 11.43
N ILE A 191 -4.36 -12.95 11.64
CA ILE A 191 -3.86 -13.79 10.55
C ILE A 191 -5.01 -14.04 9.58
N VAL A 192 -4.82 -13.70 8.31
CA VAL A 192 -5.78 -13.95 7.24
C VAL A 192 -5.64 -15.41 6.80
N ASP A 193 -6.73 -16.17 6.85
CA ASP A 193 -6.75 -17.52 6.30
C ASP A 193 -6.98 -17.44 4.79
N LEU A 194 -6.03 -17.95 4.01
CA LEU A 194 -6.12 -18.03 2.55
C LEU A 194 -6.89 -19.27 2.09
N GLY A 195 -7.10 -20.25 2.98
CA GLY A 195 -7.68 -21.53 2.61
C GLY A 195 -6.78 -22.31 1.65
N VAL A 196 -7.43 -22.99 0.69
CA VAL A 196 -6.76 -23.81 -0.33
C VAL A 196 -6.54 -22.95 -1.58
N PRO A 197 -5.28 -22.79 -2.06
CA PRO A 197 -4.99 -22.09 -3.31
C PRO A 197 -5.71 -22.69 -4.53
N ARG A 198 -6.02 -21.86 -5.52
CA ARG A 198 -6.61 -22.26 -6.81
C ARG A 198 -5.66 -23.10 -7.66
N ALA A 199 -4.36 -22.84 -7.53
CA ALA A 199 -3.27 -23.51 -8.21
C ALA A 199 -2.19 -23.90 -7.21
N GLU A 200 -1.28 -24.79 -7.60
CA GLU A 200 -0.14 -25.12 -6.74
C GLU A 200 0.73 -23.90 -6.49
N PRO A 201 1.20 -23.67 -5.24
CA PRO A 201 2.13 -22.59 -4.94
C PRO A 201 3.39 -22.67 -5.81
N GLU A 202 3.73 -21.56 -6.45
CA GLU A 202 4.95 -21.40 -7.24
C GLU A 202 6.08 -20.87 -6.35
N ASP A 203 7.26 -21.47 -6.42
CA ASP A 203 8.42 -20.98 -5.67
C ASP A 203 8.99 -19.72 -6.34
N THR A 204 9.30 -18.71 -5.53
CA THR A 204 9.94 -17.45 -5.96
C THR A 204 11.32 -17.34 -5.31
N GLU A 205 12.10 -16.30 -5.64
CA GLU A 205 13.41 -16.07 -5.03
C GLU A 205 13.32 -15.91 -3.50
N ASP A 206 12.28 -15.22 -3.02
CA ASP A 206 12.12 -14.83 -1.61
C ASP A 206 11.05 -15.62 -0.84
N GLY A 207 10.30 -16.51 -1.51
CA GLY A 207 9.18 -17.23 -0.88
C GLY A 207 8.31 -17.98 -1.88
N ILE A 208 6.98 -17.87 -1.76
CA ILE A 208 6.02 -18.53 -2.65
C ILE A 208 4.99 -17.54 -3.20
N LEU A 209 4.54 -17.79 -4.43
CA LEU A 209 3.42 -17.09 -5.06
C LEU A 209 2.19 -18.01 -5.01
N VAL A 210 1.07 -17.49 -4.49
CA VAL A 210 -0.19 -18.24 -4.41
C VAL A 210 -1.32 -17.49 -5.10
N GLU A 211 -2.14 -18.25 -5.83
CA GLU A 211 -3.39 -17.76 -6.40
C GLU A 211 -4.56 -18.21 -5.53
N VAL A 212 -5.38 -17.26 -5.07
CA VAL A 212 -6.53 -17.50 -4.19
C VAL A 212 -7.77 -16.75 -4.68
N ASP A 213 -8.93 -17.12 -4.15
CA ASP A 213 -10.16 -16.35 -4.34
C ASP A 213 -10.00 -14.92 -3.79
N HIS A 214 -10.83 -14.01 -4.31
CA HIS A 214 -10.80 -12.63 -3.85
C HIS A 214 -11.05 -12.52 -2.36
N ASN A 215 -10.07 -11.99 -1.63
CA ASN A 215 -10.15 -11.73 -0.20
C ASN A 215 -9.75 -10.27 0.09
N PRO A 216 -10.70 -9.41 0.49
CA PRO A 216 -10.45 -7.98 0.72
C PRO A 216 -9.63 -7.69 1.97
N LEU A 217 -9.42 -8.69 2.85
CA LEU A 217 -8.56 -8.56 4.02
C LEU A 217 -7.07 -8.66 3.66
N LEU A 218 -6.75 -9.06 2.43
CA LEU A 218 -5.37 -9.14 1.97
C LEU A 218 -4.85 -7.78 1.57
N ARG A 219 -3.79 -7.38 2.28
CA ARG A 219 -3.00 -6.18 1.98
C ARG A 219 -1.53 -6.46 2.28
N PRO A 220 -0.59 -5.76 1.64
CA PRO A 220 0.81 -5.82 2.02
C PRO A 220 0.98 -5.62 3.52
N GLY A 221 1.81 -6.45 4.15
CA GLY A 221 2.10 -6.32 5.58
C GLY A 221 1.32 -7.20 6.53
N VAL A 222 0.24 -7.83 6.10
CA VAL A 222 -0.52 -8.76 6.96
C VAL A 222 0.15 -10.13 7.02
N ARG A 223 -0.26 -10.93 8.00
CA ARG A 223 0.08 -12.36 8.06
C ARG A 223 -1.00 -13.16 7.37
N ALA A 224 -0.59 -14.16 6.61
CA ALA A 224 -1.49 -15.05 5.92
C ALA A 224 -1.15 -16.51 6.24
N ARG A 225 -2.16 -17.35 6.43
CA ARG A 225 -1.98 -18.80 6.51
C ARG A 225 -2.42 -19.41 5.19
N VAL A 226 -1.56 -20.21 4.58
CA VAL A 226 -1.90 -21.00 3.40
C VAL A 226 -2.00 -22.46 3.78
N SER A 227 -3.04 -23.15 3.30
CA SER A 227 -3.21 -24.59 3.49
C SER A 227 -2.97 -25.30 2.16
N SER A 228 -1.78 -25.87 1.99
CA SER A 228 -1.43 -26.66 0.80
C SER A 228 -0.76 -27.97 1.21
N TYR A 229 -0.59 -28.90 0.27
CA TYR A 229 0.17 -30.12 0.53
C TYR A 229 1.66 -29.87 0.83
N ARG A 230 2.20 -28.70 0.44
CA ARG A 230 3.61 -28.31 0.62
C ARG A 230 3.87 -27.60 1.94
N THR A 231 2.90 -26.83 2.45
CA THR A 231 3.05 -26.02 3.66
C THR A 231 1.68 -25.73 4.28
N SER A 232 1.67 -25.65 5.61
CA SER A 232 0.56 -25.22 6.44
C SER A 232 1.01 -24.15 7.44
N ASP A 233 1.92 -23.27 7.01
CA ASP A 233 2.57 -22.27 7.87
C ASP A 233 1.95 -20.89 7.75
N VAL A 234 2.39 -19.98 8.63
CA VAL A 234 2.03 -18.56 8.59
C VAL A 234 3.13 -17.79 7.87
N TRP A 235 2.72 -17.03 6.87
CA TRP A 235 3.58 -16.27 5.96
C TRP A 235 3.32 -14.78 6.11
N PHE A 236 4.28 -13.98 5.67
CA PHE A 236 4.13 -12.53 5.52
C PHE A 236 3.70 -12.20 4.09
N VAL A 237 2.67 -11.37 3.95
CA VAL A 237 2.20 -10.90 2.64
C VAL A 237 3.06 -9.73 2.18
N ASP A 238 3.92 -9.95 1.18
CA ASP A 238 4.76 -8.90 0.61
C ASP A 238 4.01 -8.05 -0.40
N ALA A 239 3.26 -8.69 -1.29
CA ALA A 239 2.46 -8.00 -2.29
C ALA A 239 1.16 -8.76 -2.59
N VAL A 240 0.15 -7.99 -3.01
CA VAL A 240 -1.16 -8.52 -3.42
C VAL A 240 -1.51 -7.90 -4.76
N ARG A 241 -1.84 -8.74 -5.74
CA ARG A 241 -2.32 -8.32 -7.06
C ARG A 241 -3.72 -8.87 -7.27
N PHE A 242 -4.68 -7.97 -7.42
CA PHE A 242 -6.06 -8.30 -7.74
C PHE A 242 -6.22 -8.33 -9.26
N ALA A 243 -6.74 -9.43 -9.79
CA ALA A 243 -7.01 -9.61 -11.20
C ALA A 243 -8.42 -10.18 -11.39
N GLY A 244 -9.09 -9.78 -12.46
CA GLY A 244 -10.39 -10.35 -12.82
C GLY A 244 -10.95 -9.72 -14.08
N ASP A 245 -11.85 -10.47 -14.70
CA ASP A 245 -12.67 -10.05 -15.82
C ASP A 245 -14.14 -10.27 -15.44
N THR A 246 -15.10 -9.62 -16.09
CA THR A 246 -16.52 -9.86 -15.84
C THR A 246 -17.01 -11.24 -16.20
N ASP A 247 -16.29 -11.93 -17.09
CA ASP A 247 -16.61 -13.29 -17.51
C ASP A 247 -15.87 -14.36 -16.68
N SER A 248 -14.95 -13.95 -15.79
CA SER A 248 -14.12 -14.86 -14.99
C SER A 248 -14.25 -14.59 -13.48
N SER A 249 -13.76 -15.53 -12.67
CA SER A 249 -13.73 -15.35 -11.22
C SER A 249 -12.60 -14.38 -10.82
N LEU A 250 -12.91 -13.43 -9.94
CA LEU A 250 -11.93 -12.54 -9.32
C LEU A 250 -10.86 -13.38 -8.60
N ALA A 251 -9.59 -13.12 -8.88
CA ALA A 251 -8.44 -13.80 -8.30
C ALA A 251 -7.52 -12.80 -7.57
N CYS A 252 -6.87 -13.28 -6.52
CA CYS A 252 -5.76 -12.59 -5.88
C CYS A 252 -4.48 -13.42 -6.06
N LEU A 253 -3.46 -12.81 -6.64
CA LEU A 253 -2.09 -13.31 -6.60
C LEU A 253 -1.40 -12.69 -5.39
N VAL A 254 -0.86 -13.53 -4.51
CA VAL A 254 -0.27 -13.10 -3.24
C VAL A 254 1.17 -13.58 -3.19
N ASP A 255 2.10 -12.63 -3.12
CA ASP A 255 3.52 -12.90 -2.90
C ASP A 255 3.71 -13.09 -1.38
N LEU A 256 4.06 -14.31 -0.97
CA LEU A 256 4.25 -14.72 0.42
C LEU A 256 5.73 -14.95 0.70
N VAL A 257 6.28 -14.27 1.70
CA VAL A 257 7.65 -14.49 2.17
C VAL A 257 7.64 -15.13 3.55
N PRO A 258 8.61 -16.01 3.87
CA PRO A 258 8.64 -16.65 5.16
C PRO A 258 8.77 -15.57 6.23
N ILE A 259 7.96 -15.69 7.30
CA ILE A 259 8.22 -14.90 8.50
C ILE A 259 9.57 -15.39 8.98
N ALA A 260 10.61 -14.56 8.86
CA ALA A 260 11.94 -14.90 9.32
C ALA A 260 11.79 -15.50 10.71
N ALA A 261 12.07 -16.80 10.84
CA ALA A 261 11.98 -17.48 12.11
C ALA A 261 12.81 -16.63 13.04
N GLY A 262 12.14 -16.01 14.03
CA GLY A 262 12.84 -15.12 14.93
C GLY A 262 14.08 -15.84 15.42
N LEU A 263 15.14 -15.07 15.63
CA LEU A 263 16.11 -15.39 16.67
C LEU A 263 15.34 -15.60 17.98
N GLY A 264 14.71 -16.76 18.12
CA GLY A 264 14.45 -17.40 19.38
C GLY A 264 15.80 -17.90 19.86
N GLY A 265 16.61 -16.98 20.41
CA GLY A 265 17.37 -17.33 21.61
C GLY A 265 16.34 -17.39 22.73
N ALA A 266 16.08 -18.54 23.34
CA ALA A 266 16.94 -19.16 24.35
C ALA A 266 17.06 -18.25 25.59
#